data_AF-A0A6I3XAN4-F1
#
_entry.id   AF-A0A6I3XAN4-F1
#
_cell.length_a   1.000
_cell.length_b   1.000
_cell.length_c   1.000
_cell.angle_alpha   90.00
_cell.angle_beta   90.00
_cell.angle_gamma   90.00
#
_symmetry.space_group_name_H-M   'P 1'
#
loop_
_entity.id
_entity.type
_entity.pdbx_description
1 polymer ?
#
loop_
_entity_poly.entity_id
_entity_poly.type
_entity_poly.pdbx_seq_one_letter_code
_entity_poly.pdbx_strand_id
1 'polypeptide(L)' 'MSISLQQFETEVLPVLSHYATIPCLSPAFDADWQEHGYLDAAMSQYAQWAKDRTFLTHAVTVRQLPG' A
#
# COMPACT_ATOMS: atom_id res chain seq x y z
N MET A 1 19.51 2.65 -4.53
CA MET A 1 19.15 1.64 -5.55
C MET A 1 18.35 2.34 -6.64
N SER A 2 18.69 2.14 -7.90
CA SER A 2 17.86 2.56 -9.03
C SER A 2 17.18 1.31 -9.59
N ILE A 3 15.87 1.37 -9.85
CA ILE A 3 15.14 0.31 -10.55
C ILE A 3 15.20 0.58 -12.06
N SER A 4 15.24 -0.48 -12.88
CA SER A 4 15.14 -0.32 -14.33
C SER A 4 13.70 -0.02 -14.77
N LEU A 5 13.51 0.52 -15.98
CA LEU A 5 12.18 0.71 -16.56
C LEU A 5 11.41 -0.61 -16.68
N GLN A 6 12.10 -1.68 -17.10
CA GLN A 6 11.49 -3.00 -17.19
C GLN A 6 11.00 -3.49 -15.82
N GLN A 7 11.80 -3.34 -14.76
CA GLN A 7 11.39 -3.69 -13.40
C GLN A 7 10.24 -2.84 -12.90
N PHE A 8 10.20 -1.56 -13.26
CA PHE A 8 9.07 -0.70 -12.96
C PHE A 8 7.79 -1.23 -13.62
N GLU A 9 7.83 -1.52 -14.91
CA GLU A 9 6.66 -2.02 -15.66
C GLU A 9 6.17 -3.38 -15.17
N THR A 10 7.07 -4.30 -14.81
CA THR A 10 6.68 -5.67 -14.45
C THR A 10 6.35 -5.85 -12.97
N GLU A 11 6.92 -5.04 -12.07
CA GLU A 11 6.83 -5.28 -10.63
C GLU A 11 6.22 -4.13 -9.82
N VAL A 12 6.32 -2.88 -10.32
CA VAL A 12 5.78 -1.69 -9.63
C VAL A 12 4.42 -1.33 -10.19
N LEU A 13 4.33 -1.23 -11.51
CA LEU A 13 3.13 -0.77 -12.21
C LEU A 13 1.88 -1.63 -11.88
N PRO A 14 1.93 -2.98 -11.85
CA PRO A 14 0.75 -3.78 -11.52
C PRO A 14 0.21 -3.50 -10.11
N VAL A 15 1.11 -3.24 -9.16
CA VAL A 15 0.76 -2.96 -7.77
C VAL A 15 0.12 -1.58 -7.64
N LEU A 16 0.66 -0.58 -8.34
CA LEU A 16 0.05 0.75 -8.42
C LEU A 16 -1.31 0.72 -9.13
N SER A 17 -1.42 -0.05 -10.22
CA SER A 17 -2.69 -0.20 -10.93
C SER A 17 -3.76 -0.86 -10.06
N HIS A 18 -3.41 -1.89 -9.29
CA HIS A 18 -4.35 -2.50 -8.34
C HIS A 18 -4.75 -1.52 -7.23
N TYR A 19 -3.78 -0.80 -6.65
CA TYR A 19 -4.07 0.20 -5.63
C TYR A 19 -5.07 1.25 -6.12
N ALA A 20 -4.93 1.72 -7.37
CA ALA A 20 -5.85 2.70 -7.95
C ALA A 20 -7.30 2.21 -8.06
N THR A 21 -7.54 0.90 -7.96
CA THR A 21 -8.91 0.32 -7.93
C THR A 21 -9.53 0.30 -6.54
N ILE A 22 -8.74 0.49 -5.48
CA ILE A 22 -9.23 0.49 -4.11
C ILE A 22 -9.88 1.85 -3.83
N PRO A 23 -11.13 1.90 -3.37
CA PRO A 23 -11.80 3.15 -3.01
C PRO A 23 -11.31 3.67 -1.64
N CYS A 24 -10.01 3.91 -1.50
CA CYS A 24 -9.36 4.33 -0.27
C CYS A 24 -9.50 5.86 -0.03
N LEU A 25 -10.73 6.31 0.17
CA LEU A 25 -11.01 7.70 0.53
C LEU A 25 -10.40 8.04 1.88
N SER A 26 -9.93 9.28 2.05
CA SER A 26 -9.39 9.72 3.34
C SER A 26 -10.53 9.97 4.35
N PRO A 27 -10.24 10.01 5.67
CA PRO A 27 -11.26 10.22 6.71
C PRO A 27 -12.08 11.51 6.53
N ALA A 28 -11.56 12.50 5.78
CA ALA A 28 -12.28 13.73 5.47
C ALA A 28 -13.38 13.56 4.40
N PHE A 29 -13.32 12.48 3.61
CA PHE A 29 -14.25 12.19 2.52
C PHE A 29 -15.08 10.92 2.74
N ASP A 30 -14.75 10.13 3.76
CA ASP A 30 -15.47 8.94 4.19
C ASP A 30 -15.47 8.88 5.72
N ALA A 31 -16.61 9.22 6.34
CA ALA A 31 -16.75 9.21 7.79
C ALA A 31 -16.73 7.79 8.37
N ASP A 32 -17.17 6.81 7.58
CA ASP A 32 -17.27 5.39 7.96
C ASP A 32 -16.08 4.58 7.41
N TRP A 33 -14.96 5.25 7.08
CA TRP A 33 -13.78 4.63 6.45
C TRP A 33 -13.23 3.42 7.21
N GLN A 34 -13.35 3.42 8.55
CA GLN A 34 -12.92 2.31 9.40
C GLN A 34 -13.80 1.07 9.20
N GLU A 35 -15.11 1.27 9.04
CA GLU A 35 -16.06 0.19 8.78
C GLU A 35 -15.90 -0.33 7.35
N HIS A 36 -15.68 0.57 6.39
CA HIS A 36 -15.40 0.21 5.01
C HIS A 36 -14.06 -0.52 4.81
N GLY A 37 -13.05 -0.22 5.63
CA GLY A 37 -11.77 -0.95 5.69
C GLY A 37 -10.88 -0.81 4.44
N TYR A 38 -11.23 0.02 3.46
CA TYR A 38 -10.47 0.17 2.21
C TYR A 38 -9.08 0.74 2.42
N LEU A 39 -8.94 1.71 3.33
CA LEU A 39 -7.64 2.26 3.71
C LEU A 39 -6.74 1.19 4.36
N ASP A 40 -7.29 0.36 5.25
CA ASP A 40 -6.56 -0.74 5.89
C ASP A 40 -6.15 -1.82 4.88
N ALA A 41 -7.03 -2.14 3.93
CA ALA A 41 -6.75 -3.07 2.84
C ALA A 41 -5.60 -2.56 1.96
N ALA A 42 -5.64 -1.29 1.54
CA ALA A 42 -4.59 -0.66 0.74
C ALA A 42 -3.24 -0.65 1.49
N MET A 43 -3.25 -0.27 2.77
CA MET A 43 -2.03 -0.25 3.60
C MET A 43 -1.45 -1.65 3.81
N SER A 44 -2.30 -2.66 4.00
CA SER A 44 -1.88 -4.06 4.14
C SER A 44 -1.21 -4.57 2.86
N GLN A 45 -1.75 -4.23 1.69
CA GLN A 45 -1.15 -4.58 0.41
C GLN A 45 0.24 -3.96 0.23
N TYR A 46 0.39 -2.68 0.56
CA TYR A 46 1.70 -2.01 0.49
C TYR A 46 2.71 -2.59 1.47
N ALA A 47 2.28 -2.88 2.70
CA ALA A 47 3.15 -3.51 3.68
C ALA A 47 3.62 -4.89 3.20
N GLN A 48 2.75 -5.68 2.57
CA GLN A 48 3.12 -6.97 1.98
C GLN A 48 4.13 -6.78 0.84
N TRP A 49 3.84 -5.89 -0.11
CA TRP A 49 4.75 -5.59 -1.22
C TRP A 49 6.13 -5.10 -0.75
N ALA A 50 6.17 -4.29 0.31
CA ALA A 50 7.41 -3.83 0.94
C ALA A 50 8.18 -4.97 1.59
N LYS A 51 7.51 -5.89 2.31
CA LYS A 51 8.13 -7.08 2.91
C LYS A 51 8.75 -7.99 1.86
N ASP A 52 8.06 -8.19 0.75
CA ASP A 52 8.50 -9.07 -0.33
C ASP A 52 9.73 -8.52 -1.07
N ARG A 53 9.96 -7.20 -1.01
CA ARG A 53 11.05 -6.51 -1.70
C ARG A 53 12.36 -6.38 -0.91
N THR A 54 12.68 -7.41 -0.14
CA THR A 54 14.06 -7.63 0.31
C THR A 54 14.57 -6.56 1.27
N PHE A 55 13.75 -6.14 2.24
CA PHE A 55 14.30 -5.59 3.47
C PHE A 55 14.82 -6.75 4.34
N LEU A 56 15.89 -7.43 3.90
CA LEU A 56 16.49 -8.56 4.62
C LEU A 56 16.90 -8.21 6.08
N THR A 57 16.97 -6.91 6.40
CA THR A 57 17.37 -6.40 7.72
C THR A 57 16.39 -5.40 8.35
N HIS A 58 15.24 -5.09 7.74
CA HIS A 58 14.31 -4.07 8.30
C HIS A 58 12.90 -4.61 8.48
N ALA A 59 12.30 -4.28 9.63
CA ALA A 59 10.92 -4.64 9.94
C ALA A 59 9.94 -3.66 9.28
N VAL A 60 8.94 -4.19 8.58
CA VAL A 60 7.83 -3.41 8.02
C VAL A 60 6.63 -3.56 8.96
N THR A 61 6.13 -2.44 9.49
CA THR A 61 4.94 -2.39 10.36
C THR A 61 3.96 -1.33 9.87
N VAL A 62 2.66 -1.64 9.95
CA VAL A 62 1.58 -0.68 9.73
C VAL A 62 1.12 -0.20 11.09
N ARG A 63 1.06 1.12 11.30
CA ARG A 63 0.56 1.72 12.53
C ARG A 63 -0.58 2.67 12.20
N GLN A 64 -1.73 2.42 12.81
CA GLN A 64 -2.80 3.39 12.84
C GLN A 64 -2.44 4.49 13.83
N LEU A 65 -2.59 5.75 13.41
CA LEU A 65 -2.38 6.90 14.27
C LEU A 65 -3.69 7.27 14.96
N PRO A 66 -3.67 7.70 16.23
CA PRO A 66 -4.86 8.24 16.87
C PRO A 66 -5.31 9.50 16.12
N GLY A 67 -6.58 9.50 15.71
CA GLY A 67 -7.23 10.56 14.96
C GLY A 67 -8.73 10.38 15.01
#